data_AF-A0A9X1HKB1-F1
#
_entry.id   AF-A0A9X1HKB1-F1
#
_cell.length_a   1.000
_cell.length_b   1.000
_cell.length_c   1.000
_cell.angle_alpha   90.00
_cell.angle_beta   90.00
_cell.angle_gamma   90.00
#
_symmetry.space_group_name_H-M   'P 1'
#
loop_
_entity.id
_entity.type
_entity.pdbx_description
1 polymer ?
#
loop_
_entity_poly.entity_id
_entity_poly.type
_entity_poly.pdbx_seq_one_letter_code
_entity_poly.pdbx_strand_id
1 'polypeptide(L)'
;MDFGKIDASPTSILNLLLAEYGLTYSNDWFILPYELDINTICEIKGIRITDVFGQHQFVGPAINDPEMNWQEFVQFHQTERNNATRNASSFYLVPAVGKLLESEDFERINFIRDEMSNLVWAIEQVVPSDAGKGRDLKRHVPSLEDFEPADEQSKIRYVLGNTVPDNWIPFSPVHKKVAAGQVPQEIRLQRSRMPQSRGPQSKTVSETQPVFFIEEEVIPRSGIIIQRNFQRTRWLNGKTRLWLGRRKRAGRGEGVANLMFDQLITIRKNDP
;
A
#
# COMPACT_ATOMS: atom_id res chain seq x y z
N MET A 1 -44.33 10.57 14.58
CA MET A 1 -45.42 11.40 14.02
C MET A 1 -45.57 11.04 12.56
N ASP A 2 -46.80 10.91 12.07
CA ASP A 2 -47.09 10.70 10.64
C ASP A 2 -47.24 12.07 9.97
N PHE A 3 -46.19 12.52 9.28
CA PHE A 3 -46.16 13.82 8.60
C PHE A 3 -47.16 13.91 7.43
N GLY A 4 -47.72 12.78 6.97
CA GLY A 4 -48.73 12.74 5.90
C GLY A 4 -50.14 13.11 6.34
N LYS A 5 -50.39 13.30 7.65
CA LYS A 5 -51.71 13.63 8.22
C LYS A 5 -51.80 15.06 8.78
N ILE A 6 -50.84 15.92 8.46
CA ILE A 6 -50.84 17.30 8.96
C ILE A 6 -51.85 18.11 8.14
N ASP A 7 -52.99 18.43 8.77
CA ASP A 7 -54.06 19.20 8.14
C ASP A 7 -53.73 20.72 8.18
N ALA A 8 -53.47 21.29 7.01
CA ALA A 8 -53.05 22.67 6.86
C ALA A 8 -54.27 23.62 6.86
N SER A 9 -54.68 24.07 8.05
CA SER A 9 -55.65 25.15 8.25
C SER A 9 -54.94 26.51 8.41
N PRO A 10 -55.58 27.66 8.10
CA PRO A 10 -55.00 28.99 8.33
C PRO A 10 -54.54 29.28 9.77
N THR A 11 -55.03 28.52 10.76
CA THR A 11 -54.60 28.57 12.17
C THR A 11 -53.53 27.54 12.54
N SER A 12 -53.12 26.66 11.62
CA SER A 12 -52.17 25.56 11.88
C SER A 12 -50.68 25.96 11.71
N ILE A 13 -50.34 27.25 11.87
CA ILE A 13 -48.97 27.74 11.59
C ILE A 13 -47.91 27.08 12.48
N LEU A 14 -48.26 26.75 13.73
CA LEU A 14 -47.38 26.00 14.64
C LEU A 14 -47.14 24.56 14.17
N ASN A 15 -48.15 23.91 13.58
CA ASN A 15 -48.01 22.55 13.06
C ASN A 15 -47.14 22.52 11.80
N LEU A 16 -47.27 23.54 10.94
CA LEU A 16 -46.42 23.71 9.77
C LEU A 16 -44.97 24.03 10.15
N LEU A 17 -44.74 24.89 11.15
CA LEU A 17 -43.40 25.16 11.70
C LEU A 17 -42.77 23.92 12.33
N LEU A 18 -43.55 23.11 13.05
CA LEU A 18 -43.07 21.85 13.64
C LEU A 18 -42.73 20.81 12.55
N ALA A 19 -43.50 20.76 11.48
CA ALA A 19 -43.24 19.89 10.33
C ALA A 19 -42.00 20.32 9.56
N GLU A 20 -41.85 21.61 9.26
CA GLU A 20 -40.66 22.18 8.63
C GLU A 20 -39.43 21.93 9.48
N TYR A 21 -39.50 22.21 10.78
CA TYR A 21 -38.41 21.95 11.71
C TYR A 21 -38.04 20.47 11.79
N GLY A 22 -39.05 19.57 11.86
CA GLY A 22 -38.87 18.12 11.88
C GLY A 22 -38.43 17.49 10.56
N LEU A 23 -38.59 18.17 9.42
CA LEU A 23 -38.12 17.68 8.11
C LEU A 23 -36.77 18.26 7.73
N THR A 24 -36.53 19.53 8.05
CA THR A 24 -35.31 20.25 7.66
C THR A 24 -34.18 20.08 8.65
N TYR A 25 -34.47 19.98 9.95
CA TYR A 25 -33.43 19.95 10.98
C TYR A 25 -33.34 18.65 11.77
N SER A 26 -34.29 17.71 11.66
CA SER A 26 -34.36 16.50 12.50
C SER A 26 -33.12 15.58 12.44
N ASN A 27 -32.37 15.58 11.34
CA ASN A 27 -31.25 14.66 11.16
C ASN A 27 -30.01 15.00 12.00
N ASP A 28 -29.80 16.27 12.38
CA ASP A 28 -28.54 16.71 13.01
C ASP A 28 -28.62 16.85 14.55
N TRP A 29 -29.75 16.53 15.18
CA TRP A 29 -29.96 16.79 16.62
C TRP A 29 -29.12 15.91 17.54
N PHE A 30 -28.59 14.80 17.02
CA PHE A 30 -27.81 13.83 17.80
C PHE A 30 -26.32 13.86 17.47
N ILE A 31 -25.84 14.89 16.75
CA ILE A 31 -24.42 15.08 16.47
C ILE A 31 -23.83 16.05 17.50
N LEU A 32 -22.95 15.54 18.37
CA LEU A 32 -22.19 16.36 19.30
C LEU A 32 -20.73 16.46 18.80
N PRO A 33 -20.30 17.61 18.25
CA PRO A 33 -18.91 17.77 17.85
C PRO A 33 -18.02 17.80 19.09
N TYR A 34 -16.93 17.01 19.07
CA TYR A 34 -15.92 17.02 20.10
C TYR A 34 -14.59 17.45 19.50
N GLU A 35 -14.04 18.56 19.99
CA GLU A 35 -12.75 19.06 19.55
C GLU A 35 -11.64 18.19 20.14
N LEU A 36 -10.76 17.70 19.25
CA LEU A 36 -9.61 16.87 19.60
C LEU A 36 -8.32 17.59 19.26
N ASP A 37 -7.37 17.54 20.19
CA ASP A 37 -5.99 17.93 19.91
C ASP A 37 -5.37 16.98 18.88
N ILE A 38 -4.57 17.53 17.98
CA ILE A 38 -3.89 16.75 16.95
C ILE A 38 -2.92 15.76 17.61
N ASN A 39 -2.86 14.54 17.07
CA ASN A 39 -2.02 13.45 17.57
C ASN A 39 -2.40 12.96 18.97
N THR A 40 -3.69 12.98 19.29
CA THR A 40 -4.24 12.40 20.53
C THR A 40 -5.17 11.24 20.24
N ILE A 41 -5.22 10.30 21.18
CA ILE A 41 -6.20 9.21 21.20
C ILE A 41 -7.24 9.57 22.25
N CYS A 42 -8.51 9.53 21.86
CA CYS A 42 -9.65 9.78 22.73
C CYS A 42 -10.55 8.56 22.77
N GLU A 43 -10.94 8.17 23.98
CA GLU A 43 -11.96 7.15 24.22
C GLU A 43 -13.20 7.83 24.82
N ILE A 44 -14.34 7.69 24.16
CA ILE A 44 -15.61 8.23 24.66
C ILE A 44 -16.24 7.20 25.58
N LYS A 45 -16.19 7.46 26.89
CA LYS A 45 -16.78 6.58 27.91
C LYS A 45 -18.30 6.70 28.05
N GLY A 46 -18.88 7.79 27.58
CA GLY A 46 -20.31 8.11 27.70
C GLY A 46 -20.56 9.62 27.80
N ILE A 47 -21.82 10.01 27.86
CA ILE A 47 -22.27 11.40 27.97
C ILE A 47 -22.98 11.58 29.32
N ARG A 48 -22.66 12.65 30.05
CA ARG A 48 -23.41 13.04 31.25
C ARG A 48 -24.38 14.16 30.89
N ILE A 49 -25.66 13.84 30.91
CA ILE A 49 -26.75 14.78 30.65
C ILE A 49 -27.15 15.41 31.98
N THR A 50 -27.36 16.73 32.00
CA THR A 50 -27.92 17.42 33.15
C THR A 50 -29.31 17.91 32.77
N ASP A 51 -30.33 17.49 33.52
CA ASP A 51 -31.71 17.89 33.25
C ASP A 51 -32.01 19.31 33.75
N VAL A 52 -33.23 19.80 33.49
CA VAL A 52 -33.68 21.13 33.92
C VAL A 52 -33.83 21.27 35.44
N PHE A 53 -33.79 20.17 36.18
CA PHE A 53 -33.84 20.11 37.64
C PHE A 53 -32.45 19.97 38.27
N GLY A 54 -31.38 19.96 37.45
CA GLY A 54 -30.00 19.79 37.91
C GLY A 54 -29.61 18.35 38.22
N GLN A 55 -30.43 17.35 37.89
CA GLN A 55 -30.09 15.95 38.05
C GLN A 55 -29.14 15.50 36.93
N HIS A 56 -28.18 14.65 37.28
CA HIS A 56 -27.21 14.11 36.33
C HIS A 56 -27.58 12.69 35.95
N GLN A 57 -27.73 12.44 34.64
CA GLN A 57 -27.89 11.10 34.08
C GLN A 57 -26.68 10.76 33.22
N PHE A 58 -26.06 9.61 33.48
CA PHE A 58 -24.97 9.10 32.65
C PHE A 58 -25.53 8.15 31.60
N VAL A 59 -25.20 8.41 30.34
CA VAL A 59 -25.55 7.59 29.18
C VAL A 59 -24.27 6.96 28.65
N GLY A 60 -24.15 5.64 28.83
CA GLY A 60 -23.03 4.87 28.31
C GLY A 60 -23.15 4.57 26.81
N PRO A 61 -22.09 4.03 26.18
CA PRO A 61 -22.14 3.57 24.80
C PRO A 61 -23.16 2.42 24.64
N ALA A 62 -23.89 2.41 23.51
CA ALA A 62 -24.96 1.44 23.23
C ALA A 62 -24.51 -0.03 23.12
N ILE A 63 -23.21 -0.30 23.09
CA ILE A 63 -22.59 -1.63 22.90
C ILE A 63 -22.78 -2.53 24.14
N ASN A 64 -22.94 -1.92 25.31
CA ASN A 64 -22.99 -2.65 26.58
C ASN A 64 -24.42 -2.93 27.06
N ASP A 65 -25.44 -2.78 26.19
CA ASP A 65 -26.84 -3.00 26.56
C ASP A 65 -27.27 -4.44 26.21
N PRO A 66 -27.53 -5.31 27.21
CA PRO A 66 -27.95 -6.68 26.99
C PRO A 66 -29.27 -6.83 26.22
N GLU A 67 -30.14 -5.82 26.26
CA GLU A 67 -31.47 -5.84 25.60
C GLU A 67 -31.42 -5.35 24.14
N MET A 68 -30.36 -4.63 23.76
CA MET A 68 -30.17 -4.06 22.41
C MET A 68 -29.08 -4.75 21.57
N ASN A 69 -28.70 -5.98 21.90
CA ASN A 69 -27.69 -6.77 21.16
C ASN A 69 -28.01 -6.93 19.64
N TRP A 70 -29.27 -6.78 19.24
CA TRP A 70 -29.72 -6.82 17.84
C TRP A 70 -29.72 -5.45 17.13
N GLN A 71 -29.48 -4.36 17.86
CA GLN A 71 -29.40 -2.96 17.38
C GLN A 71 -28.03 -2.34 17.67
N GLU A 72 -26.93 -3.10 17.59
CA GLU A 72 -25.58 -2.53 17.65
C GLU A 72 -25.29 -1.68 16.40
N PHE A 73 -25.85 -0.47 16.34
CA PHE A 73 -25.50 0.56 15.35
C PHE A 73 -24.31 1.36 15.88
N VAL A 74 -23.15 0.70 15.97
CA VAL A 74 -21.88 1.40 16.20
C VAL A 74 -20.98 1.21 14.99
N GLN A 75 -20.49 2.33 14.48
CA GLN A 75 -19.60 2.38 13.34
C GLN A 75 -18.21 2.84 13.81
N PHE A 76 -17.15 2.33 13.16
CA PHE A 76 -15.76 2.75 13.35
C PHE A 76 -15.08 2.30 14.66
N HIS A 77 -15.19 1.01 15.03
CA HIS A 77 -14.33 0.43 16.05
C HIS A 77 -12.89 0.24 15.57
N GLN A 78 -11.95 0.52 16.46
CA GLN A 78 -10.57 0.09 16.29
C GLN A 78 -10.41 -1.30 16.92
N THR A 79 -9.97 -2.26 16.12
CA THR A 79 -9.59 -3.59 16.60
C THR A 79 -8.11 -3.67 16.85
N GLU A 80 -7.72 -4.50 17.80
CA GLU A 80 -6.30 -4.81 18.03
C GLU A 80 -5.85 -5.88 17.04
N ARG A 81 -4.72 -5.67 16.36
CA ARG A 81 -4.20 -6.59 15.31
C ARG A 81 -4.12 -8.04 15.77
N ASN A 82 -3.73 -8.27 17.03
CA ASN A 82 -3.55 -9.60 17.61
C ASN A 82 -4.77 -10.05 18.44
N ASN A 83 -5.80 -9.21 18.54
CA ASN A 83 -6.98 -9.49 19.35
C ASN A 83 -8.23 -8.85 18.72
N ALA A 84 -8.81 -9.55 17.75
CA ALA A 84 -9.98 -9.09 17.01
C ALA A 84 -11.26 -9.02 17.86
N THR A 85 -11.28 -9.60 19.06
CA THR A 85 -12.44 -9.53 19.97
C THR A 85 -12.41 -8.27 20.85
N ARG A 86 -11.29 -7.54 20.87
CA ARG A 86 -11.20 -6.25 21.56
C ARG A 86 -11.77 -5.15 20.68
N ASN A 87 -12.99 -4.74 20.99
CA ASN A 87 -13.63 -3.58 20.36
C ASN A 87 -13.57 -2.39 21.32
N ALA A 88 -12.81 -1.36 20.95
CA ALA A 88 -12.75 -0.11 21.70
C ALA A 88 -13.25 1.06 20.83
N SER A 89 -14.04 1.96 21.41
CA SER A 89 -14.45 3.22 20.80
C SER A 89 -13.35 4.28 20.95
N SER A 90 -12.19 3.97 20.37
CA SER A 90 -11.02 4.85 20.39
C SER A 90 -10.90 5.60 19.07
N PHE A 91 -10.85 6.92 19.17
CA PHE A 91 -10.64 7.83 18.05
C PHE A 91 -9.23 8.38 18.10
N TYR A 92 -8.47 8.17 17.02
CA TYR A 92 -7.14 8.75 16.88
C TYR A 92 -7.17 9.86 15.84
N LEU A 93 -6.96 11.10 16.27
CA LEU A 93 -6.82 12.22 15.34
C LEU A 93 -5.37 12.30 14.88
N VAL A 94 -5.08 11.66 13.74
CA VAL A 94 -3.73 11.68 13.14
C VAL A 94 -3.28 13.11 12.78
N PRO A 95 -1.98 13.43 12.94
CA PRO A 95 -1.43 14.64 12.36
C PRO A 95 -1.47 14.55 10.82
N ALA A 96 -2.39 15.29 10.21
CA ALA A 96 -2.47 15.43 8.76
C ALA A 96 -1.67 16.63 8.28
N VAL A 97 -0.92 16.46 7.19
CA VAL A 97 -0.16 17.55 6.56
C VAL A 97 -1.05 18.26 5.53
N GLY A 98 -1.22 19.57 5.68
CA GLY A 98 -2.01 20.37 4.73
C GLY A 98 -1.30 20.58 3.39
N LYS A 99 -0.22 21.37 3.37
CA LYS A 99 0.57 21.63 2.15
C LYS A 99 1.86 20.82 2.15
N LEU A 100 2.07 20.03 1.11
CA LEU A 100 3.24 19.19 0.93
C LEU A 100 4.06 19.66 -0.29
N LEU A 101 5.36 19.80 -0.12
CA LEU A 101 6.31 19.92 -1.22
C LEU A 101 7.04 18.59 -1.38
N GLU A 102 7.06 18.07 -2.61
CA GLU A 102 7.73 16.82 -2.95
C GLU A 102 8.91 17.11 -3.87
N SER A 103 10.05 16.47 -3.59
CA SER A 103 11.18 16.45 -4.53
C SER A 103 10.90 15.51 -5.70
N GLU A 104 11.80 15.54 -6.69
CA GLU A 104 11.95 14.44 -7.63
C GLU A 104 12.21 13.11 -6.91
N ASP A 105 11.98 12.00 -7.62
CA ASP A 105 12.15 10.67 -7.04
C ASP A 105 13.63 10.42 -6.74
N PHE A 106 13.88 10.09 -5.48
CA PHE A 106 15.17 9.62 -4.98
C PHE A 106 15.39 8.14 -5.31
N GLU A 107 14.31 7.34 -5.24
CA GLU A 107 14.26 5.98 -5.78
C GLU A 107 12.93 5.76 -6.51
N ARG A 108 12.96 5.01 -7.61
CA ARG A 108 11.77 4.55 -8.33
C ARG A 108 12.00 3.13 -8.81
N ILE A 109 11.21 2.20 -8.30
CA ILE A 109 11.25 0.79 -8.69
C ILE A 109 9.87 0.39 -9.21
N ASN A 110 9.86 -0.26 -10.36
CA ASN A 110 8.66 -0.86 -10.93
C ASN A 110 8.72 -2.38 -10.76
N PHE A 111 7.81 -2.93 -9.96
CA PHE A 111 7.62 -4.37 -9.86
C PHE A 111 6.58 -4.81 -10.88
N ILE A 112 6.95 -5.80 -11.70
CA ILE A 112 6.07 -6.41 -12.70
C ILE A 112 6.04 -7.92 -12.52
N ARG A 113 4.90 -8.55 -12.86
CA ARG A 113 4.82 -9.99 -13.06
C ARG A 113 5.17 -10.32 -14.52
N ASP A 114 5.96 -11.36 -14.70
CA ASP A 114 6.28 -11.95 -16.00
C ASP A 114 5.75 -13.39 -16.01
N GLU A 115 4.55 -13.56 -16.55
CA GLU A 115 3.83 -14.83 -16.60
C GLU A 115 4.56 -15.89 -17.45
N MET A 116 5.39 -15.47 -18.42
CA MET A 116 6.14 -16.41 -19.27
C MET A 116 7.29 -17.08 -18.51
N SER A 117 7.95 -16.32 -17.63
CA SER A 117 9.04 -16.83 -16.80
C SER A 117 8.60 -17.30 -15.42
N ASN A 118 7.34 -17.07 -15.02
CA ASN A 118 6.84 -17.25 -13.65
C ASN A 118 7.70 -16.53 -12.61
N LEU A 119 8.24 -15.36 -12.98
CA LEU A 119 9.05 -14.51 -12.11
C LEU A 119 8.36 -13.17 -11.87
N VAL A 120 8.75 -12.54 -10.77
CA VAL A 120 8.53 -11.11 -10.56
C VAL A 120 9.83 -10.37 -10.80
N TRP A 121 9.75 -9.24 -11.49
CA TRP A 121 10.91 -8.39 -11.73
C TRP A 121 10.76 -7.08 -10.98
N ALA A 122 11.74 -6.74 -10.16
CA ALA A 122 11.92 -5.39 -9.64
C ALA A 122 12.84 -4.62 -10.59
N ILE A 123 12.27 -3.68 -11.33
CA ILE A 123 13.00 -2.86 -12.31
C ILE A 123 13.37 -1.53 -11.66
N GLU A 124 14.66 -1.35 -11.38
CA GLU A 124 15.19 -0.09 -10.88
C GLU A 124 15.26 0.94 -12.00
N GLN A 125 14.47 2.00 -11.88
CA GLN A 125 14.46 3.11 -12.84
C GLN A 125 15.30 4.28 -12.32
N VAL A 126 15.14 4.61 -11.04
CA VAL A 126 15.91 5.66 -10.36
C VAL A 126 16.51 5.09 -9.10
N VAL A 127 17.81 5.29 -8.90
CA VAL A 127 18.54 4.81 -7.72
C VAL A 127 19.31 5.95 -7.04
N PRO A 128 19.62 5.84 -5.74
CA PRO A 128 20.35 6.86 -5.03
C PRO A 128 21.75 7.05 -5.62
N SER A 129 22.17 8.30 -5.78
CA SER A 129 23.55 8.66 -6.08
C SER A 129 24.23 9.24 -4.85
N ASP A 130 25.56 9.08 -4.77
CA ASP A 130 26.39 9.71 -3.74
C ASP A 130 26.27 11.24 -3.69
N ALA A 131 25.81 11.87 -4.79
CA ALA A 131 25.50 13.30 -4.85
C ALA A 131 24.19 13.69 -4.11
N GLY A 132 23.50 12.75 -3.45
CA GLY A 132 22.28 13.01 -2.69
C GLY A 132 21.03 13.22 -3.55
N LYS A 133 21.08 12.86 -4.84
CA LYS A 133 19.95 12.91 -5.79
C LYS A 133 19.66 11.51 -6.35
N GLY A 134 18.46 11.33 -6.90
CA GLY A 134 18.14 10.17 -7.71
C GLY A 134 18.89 10.23 -9.04
N ARG A 135 19.43 9.09 -9.48
CA ARG A 135 20.05 8.90 -10.80
C ARG A 135 19.24 7.90 -11.60
N ASP A 136 18.82 8.30 -12.80
CA ASP A 136 18.18 7.41 -13.76
C ASP A 136 19.16 6.31 -14.18
N LEU A 137 18.74 5.05 -14.05
CA LEU A 137 19.46 3.91 -14.60
C LEU A 137 19.08 3.73 -16.07
N LYS A 138 20.10 3.80 -16.93
CA LYS A 138 19.95 3.39 -18.32
C LYS A 138 19.94 1.87 -18.40
N ARG A 139 19.12 1.34 -19.33
CA ARG A 139 19.11 -0.08 -19.66
C ARG A 139 20.51 -0.47 -20.14
N HIS A 140 21.20 -1.28 -19.37
CA HIS A 140 22.47 -1.89 -19.73
C HIS A 140 22.30 -3.40 -19.65
N VAL A 141 22.48 -4.08 -20.78
CA VAL A 141 22.50 -5.54 -20.83
C VAL A 141 23.96 -5.95 -20.68
N PRO A 142 24.31 -6.76 -19.67
CA PRO A 142 25.69 -7.21 -19.51
C PRO A 142 26.09 -8.01 -20.75
N SER A 143 27.29 -7.74 -21.27
CA SER A 143 27.84 -8.58 -22.34
C SER A 143 28.24 -9.91 -21.74
N LEU A 144 27.70 -10.99 -22.30
CA LEU A 144 28.28 -12.31 -22.08
C LEU A 144 29.62 -12.36 -22.83
N GLU A 145 30.55 -13.18 -22.35
CA GLU A 145 31.82 -13.39 -23.05
C GLU A 145 31.57 -13.83 -24.50
N ASP A 146 32.43 -13.35 -25.40
CA ASP A 146 32.38 -13.74 -26.80
C ASP A 146 32.56 -15.24 -26.89
N PHE A 147 31.67 -15.88 -27.64
CA PHE A 147 31.70 -17.32 -27.80
C PHE A 147 32.62 -17.69 -28.93
N GLU A 148 33.69 -18.40 -28.57
CA GLU A 148 34.56 -19.05 -29.53
C GLU A 148 34.08 -20.49 -29.75
N PRO A 149 33.64 -20.84 -30.96
CA PRO A 149 33.27 -22.22 -31.26
C PRO A 149 34.51 -23.11 -31.17
N ALA A 150 34.38 -24.27 -30.53
CA ALA A 150 35.45 -25.26 -30.44
C ALA A 150 35.86 -25.86 -31.81
N ASP A 151 34.97 -25.77 -32.81
CA ASP A 151 35.20 -26.25 -34.17
C ASP A 151 34.56 -25.29 -35.19
N GLU A 152 35.29 -24.97 -36.25
CA GLU A 152 34.88 -24.10 -37.37
C GLU A 152 33.74 -24.69 -38.24
N GLN A 153 33.46 -25.99 -38.10
CA GLN A 153 32.34 -26.66 -38.80
C GLN A 153 30.99 -26.50 -38.08
N SER A 154 31.00 -26.08 -36.81
CA SER A 154 29.78 -25.92 -36.02
C SER A 154 28.89 -24.82 -36.60
N LYS A 155 27.65 -25.18 -36.98
CA LYS A 155 26.66 -24.24 -37.54
C LYS A 155 25.72 -23.66 -36.48
N ILE A 156 25.64 -24.31 -35.31
CA ILE A 156 24.71 -23.96 -34.23
C ILE A 156 25.46 -23.86 -32.91
N ARG A 157 24.99 -22.97 -32.06
CA ARG A 157 25.41 -22.77 -30.67
C ARG A 157 24.21 -23.04 -29.76
N TYR A 158 24.40 -23.91 -28.78
CA TYR A 158 23.46 -24.03 -27.67
C TYR A 158 23.75 -22.94 -26.63
N VAL A 159 22.71 -22.22 -26.23
CA VAL A 159 22.76 -21.17 -25.21
C VAL A 159 21.82 -21.59 -24.09
N LEU A 160 22.40 -21.94 -22.94
CA LEU A 160 21.66 -22.37 -21.76
C LEU A 160 20.64 -21.32 -21.30
N GLY A 161 21.02 -20.04 -21.34
CA GLY A 161 20.10 -18.94 -21.07
C GLY A 161 20.67 -17.60 -21.52
N ASN A 162 19.79 -16.71 -21.96
CA ASN A 162 20.17 -15.32 -22.22
C ASN A 162 20.21 -14.51 -20.91
N THR A 163 20.67 -13.27 -21.02
CA THR A 163 20.71 -12.34 -19.88
C THR A 163 19.69 -11.21 -20.05
N VAL A 164 19.36 -10.56 -18.94
CA VAL A 164 18.44 -9.41 -18.86
C VAL A 164 19.22 -8.17 -18.42
N PRO A 165 18.68 -6.95 -18.58
CA PRO A 165 19.37 -5.75 -18.13
C PRO A 165 19.72 -5.78 -16.64
N ASP A 166 20.85 -5.20 -16.25
CA ASP A 166 21.36 -5.24 -14.86
C ASP A 166 20.40 -4.65 -13.83
N ASN A 167 19.53 -3.72 -14.25
CA ASN A 167 18.55 -3.07 -13.40
C ASN A 167 17.26 -3.89 -13.20
N TRP A 168 17.20 -5.11 -13.73
CA TRP A 168 16.10 -6.06 -13.54
C TRP A 168 16.50 -7.09 -12.48
N ILE A 169 15.94 -6.94 -11.28
CA ILE A 169 16.23 -7.85 -10.17
C ILE A 169 15.13 -8.91 -10.08
N PRO A 170 15.46 -10.20 -10.23
CA PRO A 170 14.47 -11.27 -10.22
C PRO A 170 13.99 -11.58 -8.80
N PHE A 171 12.74 -11.99 -8.71
CA PHE A 171 12.10 -12.54 -7.53
C PHE A 171 11.45 -13.87 -7.90
N SER A 172 11.97 -14.95 -7.32
CA SER A 172 11.52 -16.32 -7.58
C SER A 172 10.50 -16.77 -6.54
N PRO A 173 9.44 -17.50 -6.93
CA PRO A 173 8.49 -18.05 -5.98
C PRO A 173 9.15 -19.17 -5.17
N VAL A 174 9.03 -19.10 -3.85
CA VAL A 174 9.46 -20.14 -2.92
C VAL A 174 8.37 -20.42 -1.89
N HIS A 175 8.28 -21.66 -1.47
CA HIS A 175 7.33 -22.07 -0.44
C HIS A 175 7.74 -21.51 0.93
N LYS A 176 6.76 -21.09 1.73
CA LYS A 176 6.99 -20.79 3.15
C LYS A 176 7.37 -22.06 3.89
N LYS A 177 8.32 -21.95 4.83
CA LYS A 177 8.71 -23.07 5.69
C LYS A 177 7.56 -23.40 6.62
N VAL A 178 7.14 -24.67 6.61
CA VAL A 178 6.11 -25.23 7.51
C VAL A 178 6.73 -26.31 8.39
N ALA A 179 6.01 -26.73 9.44
CA ALA A 179 6.46 -27.82 10.31
C ALA A 179 6.57 -29.14 9.54
N ALA A 180 7.43 -30.05 10.01
CA ALA A 180 7.61 -31.36 9.40
C ALA A 180 6.28 -32.13 9.33
N GLY A 181 5.94 -32.64 8.14
CA GLY A 181 4.69 -33.36 7.89
C GLY A 181 3.54 -32.53 7.33
N GLN A 182 3.71 -31.21 7.16
CA GLN A 182 2.74 -30.34 6.50
C GLN A 182 3.14 -30.07 5.04
N VAL A 183 2.15 -30.02 4.15
CA VAL A 183 2.34 -29.60 2.76
C VAL A 183 2.37 -28.07 2.73
N PRO A 184 3.46 -27.43 2.29
CA PRO A 184 3.49 -25.98 2.18
C PRO A 184 2.58 -25.53 1.02
N GLN A 185 1.58 -24.71 1.32
CA GLN A 185 0.66 -24.15 0.32
C GLN A 185 0.91 -22.67 0.03
N GLU A 186 1.53 -21.97 0.95
CA GLU A 186 1.79 -20.54 0.81
C GLU A 186 3.11 -20.26 0.09
N ILE A 187 3.02 -19.40 -0.92
CA ILE A 187 4.16 -18.94 -1.71
C ILE A 187 4.56 -17.54 -1.23
N ARG A 188 5.86 -17.30 -1.23
CA ARG A 188 6.45 -15.97 -1.10
C ARG A 188 7.51 -15.80 -2.17
N LEU A 189 7.79 -14.56 -2.52
CA LEU A 189 8.76 -14.20 -3.55
C LEU A 189 10.11 -13.94 -2.88
N GLN A 190 11.12 -14.73 -3.22
CA GLN A 190 12.49 -14.55 -2.77
C GLN A 190 13.30 -13.79 -3.80
N ARG A 191 13.98 -12.73 -3.38
CA ARG A 191 14.92 -12.03 -4.25
C ARG A 191 16.03 -12.98 -4.69
N SER A 192 16.22 -13.06 -6.00
CA SER A 192 17.25 -13.84 -6.67
C SER A 192 18.24 -12.92 -7.37
N ARG A 193 19.29 -13.51 -7.99
CA ARG A 193 20.30 -12.75 -8.75
C ARG A 193 20.60 -13.46 -10.05
N MET A 194 20.65 -12.70 -11.14
CA MET A 194 21.10 -13.20 -12.44
C MET A 194 22.61 -13.46 -12.40
N PRO A 195 23.13 -14.48 -13.13
CA PRO A 195 24.56 -14.64 -13.33
C PRO A 195 25.20 -13.35 -13.84
N GLN A 196 26.38 -13.00 -13.31
CA GLN A 196 27.15 -11.80 -13.67
C GLN A 196 26.46 -10.43 -13.45
N SER A 197 25.23 -10.38 -12.92
CA SER A 197 24.57 -9.12 -12.57
C SER A 197 25.24 -8.43 -11.37
N ARG A 198 25.27 -7.09 -11.37
CA ARG A 198 25.82 -6.27 -10.27
C ARG A 198 24.98 -6.28 -8.98
N GLY A 199 23.76 -6.83 -9.03
CA GLY A 199 22.81 -6.78 -7.91
C GLY A 199 22.10 -5.42 -7.78
N PRO A 200 21.12 -5.31 -6.87
CA PRO A 200 20.32 -4.09 -6.71
C PRO A 200 21.14 -2.91 -6.17
N GLN A 201 20.85 -1.71 -6.68
CA GLN A 201 21.46 -0.46 -6.22
C GLN A 201 20.51 0.35 -5.30
N SER A 202 19.20 0.14 -5.41
CA SER A 202 18.20 0.85 -4.60
C SER A 202 18.12 0.29 -3.17
N LYS A 203 17.94 1.14 -2.16
CA LYS A 203 17.76 0.67 -0.77
C LYS A 203 16.40 0.01 -0.52
N THR A 204 15.46 0.13 -1.45
CA THR A 204 14.16 -0.55 -1.38
C THR A 204 14.24 -2.04 -1.75
N VAL A 205 15.09 -2.39 -2.72
CA VAL A 205 15.30 -3.78 -3.18
C VAL A 205 16.58 -4.37 -2.59
N SER A 206 17.51 -3.54 -2.13
CA SER A 206 18.69 -3.95 -1.40
C SER A 206 18.35 -4.37 0.03
N GLU A 207 18.94 -5.47 0.42
CA GLU A 207 18.74 -6.15 1.69
C GLU A 207 19.30 -5.36 2.88
N THR A 208 18.50 -5.19 3.92
CA THR A 208 19.00 -5.04 5.31
C THR A 208 19.06 -6.38 6.05
N GLN A 209 18.53 -7.46 5.47
CA GLN A 209 18.48 -8.81 6.03
C GLN A 209 19.11 -9.82 5.06
N PRO A 210 19.66 -10.96 5.52
CA PRO A 210 20.39 -11.90 4.67
C PRO A 210 19.59 -12.53 3.53
N VAL A 211 18.25 -12.50 3.60
CA VAL A 211 17.36 -12.92 2.51
C VAL A 211 16.14 -12.01 2.46
N PHE A 212 15.83 -11.48 1.28
CA PHE A 212 14.67 -10.61 1.07
C PHE A 212 13.47 -11.37 0.51
N PHE A 213 12.35 -11.29 1.24
CA PHE A 213 11.08 -11.89 0.85
C PHE A 213 10.00 -10.82 0.66
N ILE A 214 9.11 -11.06 -0.31
CA ILE A 214 7.86 -10.32 -0.50
C ILE A 214 6.72 -11.34 -0.50
N GLU A 215 5.62 -11.07 0.19
CA GLU A 215 4.44 -11.93 0.10
C GLU A 215 3.84 -11.85 -1.31
N GLU A 216 3.40 -12.98 -1.86
CA GLU A 216 2.99 -13.06 -3.27
C GLU A 216 1.82 -12.11 -3.59
N GLU A 217 0.88 -11.97 -2.64
CA GLU A 217 -0.30 -11.11 -2.75
C GLU A 217 0.04 -9.60 -2.78
N VAL A 218 1.25 -9.19 -2.41
CA VAL A 218 1.64 -7.77 -2.40
C VAL A 218 1.73 -7.19 -3.81
N ILE A 219 2.07 -8.04 -4.78
CA ILE A 219 2.34 -7.65 -6.17
C ILE A 219 1.20 -8.19 -7.03
N PRO A 220 0.15 -7.40 -7.31
CA PRO A 220 -0.91 -7.78 -8.24
C PRO A 220 -0.40 -7.87 -9.68
N ARG A 221 -1.22 -8.42 -10.59
CA ARG A 221 -0.95 -8.48 -12.04
C ARG A 221 -0.68 -7.11 -12.67
N SER A 222 -1.31 -6.06 -12.17
CA SER A 222 -1.06 -4.68 -12.63
C SER A 222 0.35 -4.17 -12.29
N GLY A 223 1.11 -4.90 -11.48
CA GLY A 223 2.40 -4.47 -10.96
C GLY A 223 2.26 -3.38 -9.91
N ILE A 224 3.39 -2.97 -9.33
CA ILE A 224 3.44 -1.89 -8.35
C ILE A 224 4.62 -0.98 -8.63
N ILE A 225 4.41 0.33 -8.51
CA ILE A 225 5.50 1.29 -8.56
C ILE A 225 5.74 1.79 -7.14
N ILE A 226 6.97 1.62 -6.66
CA ILE A 226 7.43 2.15 -5.38
C ILE A 226 8.32 3.36 -5.66
N GLN A 227 7.94 4.49 -5.07
CA GLN A 227 8.68 5.74 -5.13
C GLN A 227 9.15 6.14 -3.73
N ARG A 228 10.36 6.69 -3.67
CA ARG A 228 10.87 7.37 -2.48
C ARG A 228 11.28 8.77 -2.88
N ASN A 229 10.82 9.76 -2.15
CA ASN A 229 11.15 11.16 -2.40
C ASN A 229 11.23 11.94 -1.09
N PHE A 230 12.01 13.01 -1.09
CA PHE A 230 12.05 13.93 0.04
C PHE A 230 10.77 14.75 0.06
N GLN A 231 10.17 14.83 1.23
CA GLN A 231 8.91 15.50 1.48
C GLN A 231 9.11 16.57 2.54
N ARG A 232 8.60 17.77 2.26
CA ARG A 232 8.75 18.93 3.12
C ARG A 232 7.41 19.58 3.39
N THR A 233 7.16 19.94 4.65
CA THR A 233 6.03 20.78 5.03
C THR A 233 6.41 21.80 6.08
N ARG A 234 5.64 22.88 6.18
CA ARG A 234 5.68 23.82 7.31
C ARG A 234 4.50 23.49 8.22
N TRP A 235 4.81 23.11 9.45
CA TRP A 235 3.80 22.70 10.43
C TRP A 235 3.07 23.90 11.03
N LEU A 236 1.97 23.64 11.74
CA LEU A 236 1.10 24.67 12.37
C LEU A 236 1.87 25.60 13.32
N ASN A 237 2.92 25.10 13.98
CA ASN A 237 3.82 25.89 14.83
C ASN A 237 4.90 26.66 14.06
N GLY A 238 4.78 26.75 12.73
CA GLY A 238 5.72 27.42 11.84
C GLY A 238 7.02 26.65 11.57
N LYS A 239 7.29 25.52 12.24
CA LYS A 239 8.52 24.73 12.04
C LYS A 239 8.48 23.96 10.73
N THR A 240 9.61 23.92 10.02
CA THR A 240 9.75 23.09 8.82
C THR A 240 10.09 21.66 9.22
N ARG A 241 9.42 20.69 8.61
CA ARG A 241 9.72 19.26 8.70
C ARG A 241 10.12 18.75 7.33
N LEU A 242 11.20 17.97 7.29
CA LEU A 242 11.70 17.29 6.10
C LEU A 242 11.85 15.80 6.45
N TRP A 243 11.33 14.93 5.60
CA TRP A 243 11.45 13.48 5.77
C TRP A 243 11.57 12.80 4.40
N LEU A 244 11.94 11.53 4.41
CA LEU A 244 11.91 10.69 3.21
C LEU A 244 10.62 9.89 3.20
N GLY A 245 9.72 10.20 2.27
CA GLY A 245 8.47 9.47 2.07
C GLY A 245 8.65 8.19 1.26
N ARG A 246 7.72 7.25 1.42
CA ARG A 246 7.54 6.10 0.53
C ARG A 246 6.12 6.11 -0.01
N ARG A 247 5.95 5.92 -1.31
CA ARG A 247 4.64 5.86 -1.96
C ARG A 247 4.55 4.60 -2.81
N LYS A 248 3.45 3.85 -2.65
CA LYS A 248 3.06 2.73 -3.51
C LYS A 248 1.99 3.24 -4.47
N ARG A 249 2.15 2.97 -5.77
CA ARG A 249 1.15 3.22 -6.81
C ARG A 249 0.90 1.94 -7.60
N ALA A 250 -0.26 1.84 -8.22
CA ALA A 250 -0.50 0.78 -9.20
C ALA A 250 0.50 0.91 -10.35
N GLY A 251 0.99 -0.23 -10.83
CA GLY A 251 1.83 -0.29 -12.02
C GLY A 251 1.04 -0.06 -13.31
N ARG A 252 1.69 -0.33 -14.44
CA ARG A 252 1.10 -0.18 -15.79
C ARG A 252 0.67 -1.51 -16.41
N GLY A 253 0.68 -2.60 -15.65
CA GLY A 253 0.42 -3.94 -16.17
C GLY A 253 1.64 -4.86 -16.09
N GLU A 254 1.49 -6.01 -16.74
CA GLU A 254 2.52 -7.03 -16.89
C GLU A 254 3.63 -6.56 -17.85
N GLY A 255 4.78 -7.20 -17.75
CA GLY A 255 5.90 -6.96 -18.67
C GLY A 255 6.72 -8.22 -18.86
N VAL A 256 7.43 -8.27 -19.98
CA VAL A 256 8.19 -9.45 -20.38
C VAL A 256 9.67 -9.09 -20.38
N ALA A 257 10.47 -9.86 -19.64
CA ALA A 257 11.92 -9.67 -19.59
C ALA A 257 12.63 -10.19 -20.85
N ASN A 258 11.92 -11.00 -21.65
CA ASN A 258 12.47 -11.82 -22.74
C ASN A 258 13.57 -12.77 -22.24
N LEU A 259 13.48 -13.22 -20.98
CA LEU A 259 14.34 -14.27 -20.45
C LEU A 259 13.98 -15.59 -21.12
N MET A 260 14.96 -16.24 -21.72
CA MET A 260 14.81 -17.48 -22.48
C MET A 260 15.93 -18.44 -22.10
N PHE A 261 15.58 -19.71 -22.01
CA PHE A 261 16.50 -20.81 -21.72
C PHE A 261 16.53 -21.78 -22.89
N ASP A 262 17.56 -22.64 -22.92
CA ASP A 262 17.69 -23.76 -23.86
C ASP A 262 17.56 -23.38 -25.34
N GLN A 263 18.26 -22.32 -25.75
CA GLN A 263 18.17 -21.80 -27.11
C GLN A 263 19.20 -22.46 -28.04
N LEU A 264 18.79 -22.72 -29.28
CA LEU A 264 19.70 -23.04 -30.39
C LEU A 264 19.81 -21.82 -31.30
N ILE A 265 20.99 -21.21 -31.35
CA ILE A 265 21.28 -20.02 -32.15
C ILE A 265 22.22 -20.41 -33.29
N THR A 266 21.99 -19.90 -34.49
CA THR A 266 22.90 -20.10 -35.62
C THR A 266 24.18 -19.29 -35.43
N ILE A 267 25.34 -19.91 -35.62
CA ILE A 267 26.63 -19.21 -35.63
C ILE A 267 26.72 -18.49 -36.98
N ARG A 268 26.62 -17.16 -36.99
CA ARG A 268 26.89 -16.37 -38.19
C ARG A 268 28.40 -16.38 -38.41
N LYS A 269 28.88 -17.03 -39.48
CA LYS A 269 30.22 -16.74 -39.99
C LYS A 269 30.20 -15.29 -40.45
N ASN A 270 31.13 -14.48 -39.98
CA ASN A 270 31.37 -13.19 -40.61
C ASN A 270 31.79 -13.52 -42.05
N ASP A 271 30.98 -13.11 -43.04
CA ASP A 271 31.43 -13.11 -44.43
C ASP A 271 32.66 -12.18 -44.53
N PRO A 272 33.72 -12.59 -45.28
CA PRO A 272 34.95 -11.82 -45.42
C PRO A 272 34.73 -10.45 -46.09
#